data_AF-A0A7W1UEK8-F1
#
_entry.id   AF-A0A7W1UEK8-F1
#
_cell.length_a   1.000
_cell.length_b   1.000
_cell.length_c   1.000
_cell.angle_alpha   90.00
_cell.angle_beta   90.00
_cell.angle_gamma   90.00
#
_symmetry.space_group_name_H-M   'P 1'
#
loop_
_entity.id
_entity.type
_entity.pdbx_description
1 polymer ?
#
loop_
_entity_poly.entity_id
_entity_poly.type
_entity_poly.pdbx_seq_one_letter_code
_entity_poly.pdbx_strand_id
1 'polypeptide(L)' 'MGYYWETKILLTAVKLDVFSALDGRSRTAAEAAGKLAVDVGALELLLNALV' A
#
# COMPACT_ATOMS: atom_id res chain seq x y z
N MET A 1 9.75 -14.28 -15.80
CA MET A 1 8.29 -14.28 -15.53
C MET A 1 8.07 -13.79 -14.10
N GLY A 2 8.26 -12.48 -13.85
CA GLY A 2 8.21 -11.90 -12.49
C GLY A 2 7.65 -10.47 -12.48
N TYR A 3 8.03 -9.65 -13.45
CA TYR A 3 7.64 -8.24 -13.49
C TYR A 3 6.14 -7.90 -13.53
N TYR A 4 5.27 -8.79 -14.01
CA TYR A 4 3.85 -8.47 -14.12
C TYR A 4 3.16 -8.31 -12.76
N TRP A 5 3.49 -9.18 -11.80
CA TRP A 5 2.87 -9.13 -10.47
C TRP A 5 3.40 -7.94 -9.67
N GLU A 6 4.71 -7.67 -9.74
CA GLU A 6 5.34 -6.47 -9.16
C GLU A 6 4.74 -5.17 -9.73
N THR A 7 4.55 -5.10 -11.06
CA THR A 7 3.95 -3.92 -11.70
C THR A 7 2.51 -3.71 -11.25
N LYS A 8 1.73 -4.79 -11.05
CA LYS A 8 0.36 -4.69 -10.56
C LYS A 8 0.28 -4.25 -9.10
N ILE A 9 1.19 -4.72 -8.25
CA ILE A 9 1.29 -4.29 -6.86
C ILE A 9 1.61 -2.80 -6.80
N LEU A 10 2.64 -2.37 -7.53
CA LEU A 10 3.02 -0.96 -7.59
C LEU A 10 1.87 -0.09 -8.12
N LEU A 11 1.23 -0.51 -9.22
CA LEU A 11 0.06 0.19 -9.77
C LEU A 11 -1.09 0.27 -8.77
N THR A 12 -1.32 -0.78 -7.99
CA THR A 12 -2.37 -0.79 -6.95
C THR A 12 -2.03 0.18 -5.83
N ALA A 13 -0.77 0.21 -5.37
CA ALA A 13 -0.30 1.16 -4.37
C ALA A 13 -0.43 2.62 -4.82
N VAL A 14 -0.15 2.90 -6.10
CA VAL A 14 -0.35 4.23 -6.70
C VAL A 14 -1.84 4.57 -6.80
N LYS A 15 -2.69 3.64 -7.25
CA LYS A 15 -4.14 3.87 -7.37
C LYS A 15 -4.84 4.10 -6.03
N LEU A 16 -4.36 3.45 -4.98
CA LEU A 16 -4.84 3.63 -3.62
C LEU A 16 -4.18 4.83 -2.92
N ASP A 17 -3.33 5.59 -3.60
CA ASP A 17 -2.64 6.76 -3.05
C ASP A 17 -1.86 6.47 -1.75
N VAL A 18 -1.31 5.24 -1.65
CA VAL A 18 -0.64 4.74 -0.44
C VAL A 18 0.55 5.61 -0.05
N PHE A 19 1.32 6.08 -1.02
CA PHE A 19 2.52 6.89 -0.77
C PHE A 19 2.17 8.26 -0.16
N SER A 20 1.08 8.89 -0.63
CA SER A 20 0.56 10.13 -0.04
C SER A 20 -0.01 9.87 1.36
N ALA A 21 -0.68 8.73 1.56
CA ALA A 21 -1.15 8.31 2.87
C ALA A 21 -0.04 7.97 3.86
N LEU A 22 1.19 7.69 3.40
CA LEU A 22 2.39 7.57 4.23
C LEU A 22 3.08 8.93 4.45
N ASP A 23 2.90 9.90 3.55
CA ASP A 23 3.40 11.29 3.67
C ASP A 23 4.92 11.36 3.92
N GLY A 24 5.68 10.37 3.41
CA GLY A 24 7.13 10.27 3.63
C GLY A 24 7.54 10.00 5.08
N ARG A 25 6.61 9.60 5.96
CA ARG A 25 6.86 9.27 7.37
C ARG A 25 6.56 7.80 7.64
N SER A 26 7.22 7.24 8.66
CA SER A 26 6.83 5.95 9.21
C SER A 26 5.46 6.07 9.86
N ARG A 27 4.46 5.37 9.31
CA ARG A 27 3.11 5.24 9.85
C ARG A 27 2.78 3.78 10.03
N THR A 28 1.91 3.47 10.99
CA THR A 28 1.37 2.12 11.11
C THR A 28 0.40 1.82 9.97
N ALA A 29 0.26 0.55 9.60
CA ALA A 29 -0.72 0.13 8.59
C ALA A 29 -2.15 0.54 8.98
N ALA A 30 -2.48 0.51 10.28
CA ALA A 30 -3.79 0.96 10.79
C ALA A 30 -4.04 2.46 10.56
N GLU A 31 -3.04 3.32 10.78
CA GLU A 31 -3.16 4.75 10.52
C GLU A 31 -3.30 5.06 9.02
N ALA A 32 -2.54 4.36 8.18
CA ALA A 32 -2.64 4.50 6.73
C ALA A 32 -4.00 3.97 6.21
N ALA A 33 -4.47 2.83 6.72
CA ALA A 33 -5.76 2.25 6.37
C ALA A 33 -6.92 3.16 6.77
N GLY A 34 -6.84 3.79 7.95
CA GLY A 34 -7.82 4.77 8.40
C GLY A 34 -7.91 6.01 7.50
N LYS A 35 -6.76 6.50 6.98
CA LYS A 35 -6.73 7.61 6.03
C LYS A 35 -7.27 7.25 4.65
N LEU A 36 -7.01 6.02 4.23
CA LEU A 36 -7.43 5.50 2.93
C LEU A 36 -8.85 4.92 2.94
N ALA A 37 -9.47 4.80 4.12
CA ALA A 37 -10.75 4.11 4.33
C ALA A 37 -10.78 2.70 3.72
N VAL A 38 -9.67 1.96 3.86
CA VAL A 38 -9.52 0.58 3.38
C VAL A 38 -9.40 -0.39 4.55
N ASP A 39 -9.58 -1.68 4.26
CA ASP A 39 -9.29 -2.74 5.22
C ASP A 39 -7.81 -2.77 5.60
N VAL A 40 -7.54 -2.90 6.90
CA VAL A 40 -6.18 -2.88 7.43
C VAL A 40 -5.38 -4.12 7.01
N GLY A 41 -6.00 -5.30 7.01
CA GLY A 41 -5.32 -6.54 6.65
C GLY A 41 -4.96 -6.60 5.17
N ALA A 42 -5.84 -6.12 4.30
CA ALA A 42 -5.56 -5.98 2.87
C ALA A 42 -4.43 -4.98 2.60
N LEU A 43 -4.38 -3.86 3.34
CA LEU A 43 -3.31 -2.89 3.22
C LEU A 43 -1.97 -3.46 3.73
N GLU A 44 -1.97 -4.22 4.83
CA GLU A 44 -0.77 -4.90 5.32
C GLU A 44 -0.21 -5.90 4.31
N LEU A 45 -1.06 -6.67 3.63
CA LEU A 45 -0.62 -7.57 2.57
C LEU A 45 0.01 -6.80 1.40
N LEU A 46 -0.61 -5.69 1.00
CA LEU A 46 -0.08 -4.84 -0.08
C LEU A 46 1.28 -4.23 0.29
N LEU A 47 1.43 -3.72 1.53
CA LEU A 47 2.67 -3.14 2.02
C LEU A 47 3.80 -4.18 2.12
N ASN A 48 3.50 -5.39 2.59
CA ASN A 48 4.47 -6.48 2.62
C ASN A 48 4.93 -6.90 1.22
N ALA A 49 4.05 -6.80 0.22
CA ALA A 49 4.38 -7.18 -1.15
C ALA A 49 5.15 -6.09 -1.93
N LEU A 50 5.29 -4.88 -1.35
CA LEU A 50 6.10 -3.77 -1.89
C LEU A 50 7.55 -3.77 -1.37
N VAL A 51 7.88 -4.60 -0.38
CA VAL A 51 9.20 -4.74 0.24
C VAL A 51 9.98 -5.89 -0.36
#